data_AF-A0A7A3BRB6-F1
#
_entry.id   AF-A0A7A3BRB6-F1
#
_cell.length_a   1.000
_cell.length_b   1.000
_cell.length_c   1.000
_cell.angle_alpha   90.00
_cell.angle_beta   90.00
_cell.angle_gamma   90.00
#
_symmetry.space_group_name_H-M   'P 1'
#
loop_
_entity.id
_entity.type
_entity.pdbx_description
1 polymer ?
#
loop_
_entity_poly.entity_id
_entity_poly.type
_entity_poly.pdbx_seq_one_letter_code
_entity_poly.pdbx_strand_id
1 'polypeptide(L)'
;MMSMRKHIAFASMCMGLFIAQLDIQIVSSSLNEIGGGLSAGKDEMAWLQTSYLIAEIIVIPLSGWLSRVFSTRWLFTLSAGIFTLMSIACGLAWNIQIMIFFRALQGAAGASMIPLVFTTAF
;
A
#
# COMPACT_ATOMS: atom_id res chain seq x y z
N MET A 1 25.54 -0.23 -20.00
CA MET A 1 25.49 -0.97 -18.71
C MET A 1 24.94 -0.05 -17.64
N MET A 2 23.90 -0.45 -16.91
CA MET A 2 23.36 0.34 -15.80
C MET A 2 24.43 0.51 -14.70
N SER A 3 24.57 1.73 -14.16
CA SER A 3 25.43 2.01 -13.01
C SER A 3 24.97 1.23 -11.77
N MET A 4 25.88 0.84 -10.88
CA MET A 4 25.59 0.14 -9.61
C MET A 4 24.49 0.83 -8.79
N ARG A 5 24.45 2.16 -8.81
CA ARG A 5 23.42 2.96 -8.11
C ARG A 5 22.00 2.69 -8.61
N LYS A 6 21.82 2.44 -9.91
CA LYS A 6 20.50 2.16 -10.50
C LYS A 6 20.00 0.76 -10.12
N HIS A 7 20.90 -0.22 -10.02
CA HIS A 7 20.55 -1.56 -9.55
C HIS A 7 20.08 -1.55 -8.09
N ILE A 8 20.77 -0.82 -7.21
CA ILE A 8 20.36 -0.67 -5.80
C ILE A 8 18.98 0.01 -5.72
N ALA A 9 18.77 1.08 -6.49
CA ALA A 9 17.48 1.76 -6.54
C ALA A 9 16.35 0.82 -7.00
N PHE A 10 16.56 0.08 -8.09
CA PHE A 10 15.59 -0.88 -8.58
C PHE A 10 15.29 -2.00 -7.56
N ALA A 11 16.32 -2.58 -6.95
CA ALA A 11 16.15 -3.59 -5.90
C ALA A 11 15.34 -3.06 -4.71
N SER A 12 15.55 -1.81 -4.29
CA SER A 12 14.75 -1.18 -3.24
C SER A 12 13.29 -0.99 -3.65
N MET A 13 13.02 -0.69 -4.94
CA MET A 13 11.67 -0.57 -5.46
C MET A 13 10.96 -1.93 -5.46
N CYS A 14 11.65 -2.99 -5.90
CA CYS A 14 11.12 -4.36 -5.84
C CYS A 14 10.78 -4.78 -4.40
N MET A 15 11.62 -4.41 -3.42
CA MET A 15 11.34 -4.69 -2.02
C MET A 15 10.09 -3.94 -1.54
N GLY A 16 9.91 -2.68 -1.94
CA GLY A 16 8.68 -1.93 -1.64
C GLY A 16 7.43 -2.59 -2.21
N LEU A 17 7.48 -3.03 -3.48
CA LEU A 17 6.38 -3.78 -4.10
C LEU A 17 6.07 -5.08 -3.35
N PHE A 18 7.10 -5.83 -2.97
CA PHE A 18 6.95 -7.05 -2.19
C PHE A 18 6.27 -6.77 -0.84
N ILE A 19 6.69 -5.73 -0.12
CA ILE A 19 6.09 -5.33 1.15
C ILE A 19 4.62 -4.95 0.97
N ALA A 20 4.27 -4.21 -0.09
CA ALA A 20 2.87 -3.85 -0.37
C ALA A 20 1.99 -5.08 -0.59
N GLN A 21 2.49 -6.08 -1.33
CA GLN A 21 1.74 -7.32 -1.54
C GLN A 21 1.66 -8.19 -0.28
N LEU A 22 2.73 -8.21 0.51
CA LEU A 22 2.80 -8.95 1.77
C LEU A 22 1.82 -8.39 2.80
N ASP A 23 1.60 -7.07 2.85
CA ASP A 23 0.61 -6.44 3.73
C ASP A 23 -0.82 -6.93 3.50
N ILE A 24 -1.23 -7.06 2.23
CA ILE A 24 -2.55 -7.63 1.89
C ILE A 24 -2.68 -9.05 2.44
N GLN A 25 -1.62 -9.85 2.34
CA GLN A 25 -1.61 -11.23 2.82
C GLN A 25 -1.62 -11.32 4.35
N ILE A 26 -0.87 -10.46 5.05
CA ILE A 26 -0.89 -10.37 6.52
C ILE A 26 -2.34 -10.14 6.97
N VAL A 27 -2.98 -9.10 6.46
CA VAL A 27 -4.34 -8.74 6.88
C VAL A 27 -5.32 -9.85 6.54
N SER A 28 -5.20 -10.46 5.37
CA SER A 28 -6.05 -11.59 4.95
C SER A 28 -5.92 -12.80 5.86
N SER A 29 -4.69 -13.15 6.26
CA SER A 29 -4.45 -14.28 7.15
C SER A 29 -4.93 -14.04 8.58
N SER A 30 -5.06 -12.77 8.99
CA SER A 30 -5.35 -12.38 10.38
C SER A 30 -6.73 -11.75 10.58
N LEU A 31 -7.66 -11.87 9.61
CA LEU A 31 -8.97 -11.22 9.69
C LEU A 31 -9.76 -11.59 10.95
N ASN A 32 -9.73 -12.85 11.36
CA ASN A 32 -10.46 -13.32 12.53
C ASN A 32 -9.88 -12.77 13.83
N GLU A 33 -8.56 -12.72 13.94
CA GLU A 33 -7.82 -12.16 15.06
C GLU A 33 -8.05 -10.65 15.18
N ILE A 34 -8.01 -9.93 14.05
CA ILE A 34 -8.33 -8.49 13.98
C ILE A 34 -9.76 -8.25 14.47
N GLY A 35 -10.71 -9.07 14.03
CA GLY A 35 -12.11 -8.93 14.44
C GLY A 35 -12.40 -9.26 15.90
N GLY A 36 -11.73 -10.27 16.44
CA GLY A 36 -11.76 -10.53 17.87
C GLY A 36 -11.16 -9.38 18.68
N GLY A 37 -10.01 -8.85 18.25
CA GLY A 37 -9.30 -7.77 18.95
C GLY A 37 -10.01 -6.43 18.95
N LEU A 38 -10.73 -6.10 17.86
CA LEU A 38 -11.47 -4.84 17.72
C LEU A 38 -12.97 -4.98 17.98
N SER A 39 -13.43 -6.17 18.40
CA SER A 39 -14.85 -6.49 18.64
C SER A 39 -15.76 -6.11 17.47
N ALA A 40 -15.34 -6.38 16.24
CA ALA A 40 -16.06 -5.95 15.04
C ALA A 40 -17.05 -6.99 14.51
N GLY A 41 -18.09 -6.50 13.81
CA GLY A 41 -19.02 -7.35 13.09
C GLY A 41 -18.43 -7.99 11.84
N LYS A 42 -19.08 -9.06 11.34
CA LYS A 42 -18.70 -9.74 10.09
C LYS A 42 -18.74 -8.81 8.87
N ASP A 43 -19.73 -7.91 8.82
CA ASP A 43 -19.88 -6.96 7.71
C ASP A 43 -18.74 -5.93 7.70
N GLU A 44 -18.30 -5.48 8.88
CA GLU A 44 -17.20 -4.52 9.01
C GLU A 44 -15.85 -5.16 8.62
N MET A 45 -15.66 -6.44 8.92
CA MET A 45 -14.48 -7.20 8.47
C MET A 45 -14.35 -7.27 6.96
N ALA A 46 -15.47 -7.40 6.23
CA ALA A 46 -15.44 -7.40 4.77
C ALA A 46 -14.92 -6.05 4.24
N TRP A 47 -15.36 -4.94 4.84
CA TRP A 47 -14.92 -3.60 4.45
C TRP A 47 -13.44 -3.32 4.68
N LEU A 48 -12.77 -4.07 5.57
CA LEU A 48 -11.34 -3.91 5.85
C LEU A 48 -10.44 -4.20 4.64
N GLN A 49 -10.76 -5.26 3.88
CA GLN A 49 -10.05 -5.55 2.62
C GLN A 49 -10.61 -4.74 1.46
N THR A 50 -11.94 -4.63 1.37
CA THR A 50 -12.60 -3.95 0.25
C THR A 50 -12.18 -2.48 0.14
N SER A 51 -12.07 -1.76 1.26
CA SER A 51 -11.65 -0.35 1.26
C SER A 51 -10.23 -0.14 0.72
N TYR A 52 -9.29 -0.99 1.11
CA TYR A 52 -7.92 -0.99 0.61
C TYR A 52 -7.90 -1.18 -0.92
N LEU A 53 -8.59 -2.23 -1.41
CA LEU A 53 -8.59 -2.59 -2.83
C LEU A 53 -9.30 -1.56 -3.71
N ILE A 54 -10.39 -0.95 -3.21
CA ILE A 54 -11.08 0.12 -3.94
C ILE A 54 -10.15 1.31 -4.13
N ALA A 55 -9.48 1.74 -3.05
CA ALA A 55 -8.52 2.85 -3.12
C ALA A 55 -7.37 2.52 -4.07
N GLU A 56 -6.89 1.28 -4.04
CA GLU A 56 -5.82 0.81 -4.91
C GLU A 56 -6.21 0.84 -6.40
N ILE A 57 -7.37 0.30 -6.74
CA ILE A 57 -7.93 0.30 -8.11
C ILE A 57 -8.05 1.72 -8.67
N ILE A 58 -8.43 2.69 -7.84
CA ILE A 58 -8.56 4.09 -8.27
C ILE A 58 -7.19 4.72 -8.55
N VAL A 59 -6.19 4.45 -7.71
CA VAL A 59 -4.89 5.13 -7.80
C VAL A 59 -3.94 4.50 -8.82
N ILE A 60 -4.05 3.20 -9.09
CA ILE A 60 -3.24 2.52 -10.13
C ILE A 60 -3.26 3.28 -11.47
N PRO A 61 -4.41 3.59 -12.10
CA PRO A 61 -4.42 4.32 -13.38
C PRO A 61 -3.94 5.78 -13.23
N LEU A 62 -4.15 6.40 -12.07
CA LEU A 62 -3.68 7.77 -11.79
C LEU A 62 -2.17 7.86 -11.66
N SER A 63 -1.50 6.78 -11.26
CA SER A 63 -0.05 6.72 -11.07
C SER A 63 0.75 7.17 -12.30
N GLY A 64 0.25 6.89 -13.52
CA GLY A 64 0.91 7.30 -14.76
C GLY A 64 0.89 8.80 -14.98
N TRP A 65 -0.19 9.49 -14.59
CA TRP A 65 -0.23 10.95 -14.59
C TRP A 65 0.61 11.53 -13.44
N LEU A 66 0.49 10.97 -12.24
CA LEU A 66 1.25 11.39 -11.07
C LEU A 66 2.77 11.28 -11.28
N SER A 67 3.26 10.25 -11.99
CA SER A 67 4.69 10.08 -12.23
C SER A 67 5.26 11.16 -13.14
N ARG A 68 4.45 11.69 -14.08
CA ARG A 68 4.82 12.83 -14.93
C ARG A 68 4.85 14.14 -14.15
N VAL A 69 3.98 14.30 -13.16
CA VAL A 69 3.90 15.52 -12.33
C VAL A 69 5.00 15.55 -11.27
N PHE A 70 5.20 14.44 -10.54
CA PHE A 70 6.05 14.39 -9.35
C PHE A 70 7.42 13.74 -9.56
N SER A 71 7.68 13.15 -10.74
CA SER A 71 8.80 12.22 -10.99
C SER A 71 8.63 10.86 -10.32
N THR A 72 8.99 9.79 -11.03
CA THR A 72 8.97 8.40 -10.54
C THR A 72 9.71 8.22 -9.22
N ARG A 73 10.85 8.89 -9.04
CA ARG A 73 11.66 8.78 -7.81
C ARG A 73 10.90 9.30 -6.59
N TRP A 74 10.43 10.54 -6.66
CA TRP A 74 9.75 11.18 -5.53
C TRP A 74 8.40 10.54 -5.26
N LEU A 75 7.64 10.21 -6.31
CA LEU A 75 6.36 9.54 -6.14
C LEU A 75 6.52 8.19 -5.45
N PHE A 76 7.48 7.37 -5.86
CA PHE A 76 7.73 6.07 -5.21
C PHE A 76 8.14 6.24 -3.74
N THR A 77 9.07 7.15 -3.45
CA THR A 77 9.53 7.39 -2.07
C THR A 77 8.41 7.92 -1.17
N LEU A 78 7.59 8.87 -1.65
CA LEU A 78 6.47 9.40 -0.89
C LEU A 78 5.41 8.33 -0.65
N SER A 79 5.06 7.55 -1.68
CA SER A 79 4.11 6.45 -1.56
C SER A 79 4.56 5.39 -0.57
N ALA A 80 5.83 4.96 -0.64
CA ALA A 80 6.39 4.04 0.34
C ALA A 80 6.34 4.61 1.77
N GLY A 81 6.69 5.89 1.94
CA GLY A 81 6.64 6.56 3.23
C GLY A 81 5.22 6.63 3.81
N ILE A 82 4.24 7.07 3.01
CA ILE A 82 2.84 7.14 3.44
C ILE A 82 2.29 5.75 3.71
N PHE A 83 2.61 4.76 2.87
CA PHE A 83 2.23 3.37 3.07
C PHE A 83 2.72 2.85 4.43
N THR A 84 3.98 3.09 4.78
CA THR A 84 4.54 2.70 6.08
C THR A 84 3.85 3.42 7.24
N LEU A 85 3.61 4.73 7.12
CA LEU A 85 2.92 5.50 8.17
C LEU A 85 1.49 5.01 8.39
N MET A 86 0.75 4.75 7.31
CA MET A 86 -0.62 4.22 7.40
C MET A 86 -0.64 2.78 7.92
N SER A 87 0.37 1.94 7.58
CA SER A 87 0.53 0.59 8.14
C SER A 87 0.68 0.63 9.67
N ILE A 88 1.51 1.54 10.19
CA ILE A 88 1.66 1.77 11.64
C ILE A 88 0.34 2.26 12.23
N ALA A 89 -0.34 3.20 11.56
CA ALA A 89 -1.64 3.71 12.02
C ALA A 89 -2.72 2.61 12.09
N CYS A 90 -2.75 1.67 11.14
CA CYS A 90 -3.60 0.49 11.19
C CYS A 90 -3.33 -0.36 12.44
N GLY A 91 -2.07 -0.57 12.80
CA GLY A 91 -1.68 -1.31 14.00
C GLY A 91 -2.02 -0.61 15.33
N LEU A 92 -2.23 0.71 15.30
CA LEU A 92 -2.61 1.53 16.45
C LEU A 92 -4.12 1.86 16.49
N ALA A 93 -4.91 1.32 15.57
CA ALA A 93 -6.34 1.60 15.50
C ALA A 93 -7.08 1.05 16.73
N TRP A 94 -8.01 1.84 17.27
CA TRP A 94 -8.79 1.49 18.48
C TRP A 94 -10.22 1.05 18.18
N ASN A 95 -10.64 1.09 16.91
CA ASN A 95 -11.88 0.50 16.45
C ASN A 95 -11.76 0.15 14.96
N ILE A 96 -12.68 -0.69 14.48
CA ILE A 96 -12.65 -1.20 13.11
C ILE A 96 -12.85 -0.10 12.07
N GLN A 97 -13.67 0.91 12.35
CA GLN A 97 -14.00 1.95 11.38
C GLN A 97 -12.77 2.84 11.08
N ILE A 98 -11.97 3.13 12.09
CA ILE A 98 -10.71 3.86 11.96
C ILE A 98 -9.65 2.99 11.28
N MET A 99 -9.62 1.70 11.58
CA MET A 99 -8.73 0.77 10.88
C MET A 99 -9.07 0.71 9.39
N ILE A 100 -10.36 0.60 9.02
CA ILE A 100 -10.85 0.65 7.63
C ILE A 100 -10.40 1.95 6.94
N PHE A 101 -10.52 3.10 7.63
CA PHE A 101 -10.08 4.38 7.09
C PHE A 101 -8.57 4.40 6.81
N PHE A 102 -7.74 3.97 7.75
CA PHE A 102 -6.29 3.89 7.53
C PHE A 102 -5.93 2.87 6.44
N ARG A 103 -6.65 1.76 6.34
CA ARG A 103 -6.49 0.76 5.27
C ARG A 103 -6.78 1.36 3.89
N ALA A 104 -7.83 2.18 3.76
CA ALA A 104 -8.12 2.87 2.51
C ALA A 104 -6.97 3.82 2.10
N LEU A 105 -6.46 4.61 3.06
CA LEU A 105 -5.32 5.50 2.81
C LEU A 105 -4.03 4.73 2.49
N GLN A 106 -3.80 3.61 3.16
CA GLN A 106 -2.67 2.73 2.92
C GLN A 106 -2.72 2.13 1.51
N GLY A 107 -3.90 1.65 1.08
CA GLY A 107 -4.12 1.12 -0.28
C GLY A 107 -3.91 2.18 -1.36
N ALA A 108 -4.43 3.40 -1.15
CA ALA A 108 -4.17 4.53 -2.03
C ALA A 108 -2.67 4.83 -2.16
N ALA A 109 -1.91 4.79 -1.05
CA ALA A 109 -0.49 5.07 -1.05
C ALA A 109 0.33 3.96 -1.75
N GLY A 110 0.02 2.69 -1.47
CA GLY A 110 0.72 1.53 -2.04
C GLY A 110 0.48 1.32 -3.53
N ALA A 111 -0.68 1.74 -4.04
CA ALA A 111 -1.12 1.54 -5.42
C ALA A 111 -0.14 2.01 -6.49
N SER A 112 0.50 3.17 -6.30
CA SER A 112 1.44 3.72 -7.27
C SER A 112 2.77 2.97 -7.28
N MET A 113 3.14 2.27 -6.20
CA MET A 113 4.40 1.55 -6.11
C MET A 113 4.46 0.43 -7.16
N ILE A 114 3.33 -0.23 -7.44
CA ILE A 114 3.20 -1.31 -8.43
C ILE A 114 3.60 -0.85 -9.84
N PRO A 115 2.89 0.06 -10.51
CA PRO A 115 3.19 0.48 -11.88
C PRO A 115 4.54 1.20 -12.00
N LEU A 116 5.02 1.89 -10.96
CA LEU A 116 6.31 2.58 -11.02
C LEU A 116 7.49 1.61 -11.08
N VAL A 117 7.41 0.48 -10.39
CA VAL A 117 8.45 -0.58 -10.48
C VAL A 117 8.52 -1.11 -11.91
N PHE A 118 7.38 -1.47 -12.50
CA PHE A 118 7.33 -1.96 -13.88
C PHE A 118 7.80 -0.89 -14.88
N THR A 119 7.42 0.37 -14.69
CA THR A 119 7.87 1.49 -15.55
C THR A 119 9.39 1.68 -15.53
N THR A 120 10.07 1.29 -14.45
CA THR A 120 11.54 1.37 -14.36
C THR A 120 12.27 0.08 -14.76
N ALA A 121 11.54 -1.02 -14.91
CA ALA A 121 12.07 -2.32 -15.33
C ALA A 121 12.25 -2.40 -16.86
N PHE A 122 11.40 -1.69 -17.61
CA PHE A 122 11.38 -1.63 -19.07
C PHE A 122 11.92 -0.29 -19.58
#